data_AF-Q8TNA8-F1
#
_entry.id   AF-Q8TNA8-F1
#
_cell.length_a   1.000
_cell.length_b   1.000
_cell.length_c   1.000
_cell.angle_alpha   90.00
_cell.angle_beta   90.00
_cell.angle_gamma   90.00
#
_symmetry.space_group_name_H-M   'P 1'
#
loop_
_entity.id
_entity.type
_entity.pdbx_description
1 polymer ?
#
loop_
_entity_poly.entity_id
_entity_poly.type
_entity_poly.pdbx_seq_one_letter_code
_entity_poly.pdbx_strand_id
1 'polypeptide(L)' 'MEEELVRKAAEVIRREMDTWIGIVVHCMGGIGRTSTVLGGVLRDLGVRADDVVKNYLDRINRFRGARGWPEVK' A
#
# COMPACT_ATOMS: atom_id res chain seq x y z
N MET A 1 11.52 12.38 5.94
CA MET A 1 12.47 11.33 5.52
C MET A 1 11.74 10.05 5.12
N GLU A 2 10.90 9.45 5.98
CA GLU A 2 10.14 8.22 5.62
C GLU A 2 9.04 8.46 4.57
N GLU A 3 8.27 9.56 4.67
CA GLU A 3 7.22 9.89 3.70
C GLU A 3 7.78 10.05 2.28
N GLU A 4 8.95 10.67 2.15
CA GLU A 4 9.63 10.84 0.86
C GLU A 4 10.03 9.49 0.24
N LEU A 5 10.48 8.54 1.06
CA LEU A 5 10.80 7.19 0.62
C LEU A 5 9.55 6.42 0.17
N VAL A 6 8.44 6.57 0.89
CA VAL A 6 7.14 6.00 0.49
C VAL A 6 6.71 6.58 -0.87
N ARG A 7 6.83 7.90 -1.06
CA ARG A 7 6.46 8.54 -2.32
C ARG A 7 7.34 8.07 -3.48
N LYS A 8 8.66 8.00 -3.28
CA LYS A 8 9.60 7.47 -4.28
C LYS A 8 9.27 6.02 -4.64
N ALA A 9 8.94 5.18 -3.66
CA ALA A 9 8.55 3.80 -3.92
C ALA A 9 7.25 3.71 -4.74
N ALA A 10 6.23 4.52 -4.41
CA ALA A 10 4.99 4.58 -5.17
C ALA A 10 5.21 5.05 -6.62
N GLU A 11 6.08 6.04 -6.82
CA GLU A 11 6.45 6.55 -8.14
C GLU A 11 7.15 5.49 -9.00
N VAL A 12 8.10 4.74 -8.43
CA VAL A 12 8.77 3.63 -9.13
C VAL A 12 7.74 2.59 -9.56
N ILE A 13 6.84 2.19 -8.66
CA ILE A 13 5.79 1.22 -8.99
C ILE A 13 4.90 1.75 -10.12
N ARG A 14 4.56 3.04 -10.09
CA ARG A 14 3.70 3.65 -11.12
C ARG A 14 4.32 3.61 -12.50
N ARG A 15 5.61 3.91 -12.61
CA ARG A 15 6.37 3.84 -13.88
C ARG A 15 6.47 2.42 -14.42
N GLU A 16 6.70 1.45 -13.55
CA GLU A 16 6.90 0.05 -13.96
C GLU A 16 5.58 -0.66 -14.27
N MET A 17 4.42 -0.19 -13.79
CA MET A 17 3.14 -0.82 -14.12
C MET A 17 2.77 -0.71 -15.60
N ASP A 18 3.31 0.26 -16.34
CA ASP A 18 3.08 0.40 -17.79
C ASP A 18 3.93 -0.59 -18.62
N THR A 19 4.87 -1.30 -17.98
CA THR A 19 5.80 -2.23 -18.66
C THR A 19 5.31 -3.68 -18.69
N TRP A 20 4.07 -3.94 -18.28
CA TRP A 20 3.48 -5.28 -18.14
C TRP A 20 4.22 -6.23 -17.18
N ILE A 21 5.07 -5.69 -16.30
CA ILE A 21 5.80 -6.44 -15.28
C ILE A 21 5.00 -6.47 -13.97
N GLY A 22 4.94 -7.64 -13.34
CA GLY A 22 4.38 -7.79 -11.99
C GLY A 22 5.36 -7.31 -10.93
N ILE A 23 4.89 -6.50 -9.97
CA ILE A 23 5.73 -5.90 -8.93
C ILE A 23 5.33 -6.45 -7.56
N VAL A 24 6.30 -6.99 -6.83
CA VAL A 24 6.10 -7.48 -5.45
C VAL A 24 6.60 -6.43 -4.46
N VAL A 25 5.72 -6.00 -3.56
CA VAL A 25 6.04 -5.05 -2.48
C VAL A 25 5.90 -5.78 -1.16
N HIS A 26 6.94 -5.77 -0.32
CA HIS A 26 6.88 -6.36 1.01
C HIS A 26 7.72 -5.60 2.04
N CYS A 27 7.41 -5.82 3.31
CA CYS A 27 8.25 -5.48 4.45
C CYS A 27 8.34 -6.74 5.33
N MET A 28 8.83 -6.63 6.57
CA MET A 28 8.90 -7.80 7.46
C MET A 28 7.51 -8.39 7.78
N GLY A 29 6.54 -7.56 8.17
CA GLY A 29 5.18 -8.01 8.50
C GLY A 29 4.18 -7.97 7.34
N GLY A 30 4.51 -7.28 6.25
CA GLY A 30 3.63 -7.10 5.10
C GLY A 30 2.30 -6.39 5.42
N ILE A 31 2.19 -5.66 6.54
CA ILE A 31 0.97 -4.96 6.96
C ILE A 31 1.20 -3.46 6.98
N GLY A 32 2.13 -2.93 7.79
CA GLY A 32 2.36 -1.47 7.89
C GLY A 32 2.91 -0.84 6.61
N ARG A 33 4.24 -0.84 6.46
CA ARG A 33 4.95 -0.15 5.36
C ARG A 33 4.54 -0.61 3.96
N THR A 34 4.30 -1.91 3.79
CA THR A 34 3.83 -2.48 2.52
C THR A 34 2.52 -1.85 2.08
N SER A 35 1.54 -1.84 2.97
CA SER A 35 0.23 -1.24 2.68
C SER A 35 0.30 0.27 2.52
N THR A 36 1.21 0.96 3.22
CA THR A 36 1.42 2.40 3.02
C THR A 36 1.87 2.70 1.58
N VAL A 37 2.84 1.94 1.07
CA VAL A 37 3.30 2.09 -0.33
C VAL A 37 2.19 1.75 -1.31
N LEU A 38 1.52 0.60 -1.14
CA LEU A 38 0.40 0.21 -1.99
C LEU A 38 -0.76 1.21 -1.94
N GLY A 39 -1.03 1.80 -0.77
CA GLY A 39 -2.02 2.84 -0.59
C GLY A 39 -1.67 4.12 -1.33
N GLY A 40 -0.40 4.53 -1.32
CA GLY A 40 0.10 5.65 -2.14
C GLY A 40 -0.12 5.39 -3.63
N VAL A 41 0.24 4.20 -4.10
CA VAL A 41 0.02 3.78 -5.51
C VAL A 41 -1.46 3.85 -5.91
N LEU A 42 -2.38 3.41 -5.03
CA LEU A 42 -3.82 3.48 -5.28
C LEU A 42 -4.35 4.92 -5.27
N ARG A 43 -3.82 5.78 -4.40
CA ARG A 43 -4.13 7.21 -4.39
C ARG A 43 -3.72 7.88 -5.70
N ASP A 44 -2.53 7.56 -6.21
CA ASP A 44 -2.02 8.10 -7.47
C ASP A 44 -2.84 7.63 -8.68
N LEU A 45 -3.46 6.44 -8.59
CA LEU A 45 -4.44 5.96 -9.56
C LEU A 45 -5.83 6.61 -9.44
N GLY A 46 -6.01 7.55 -8.50
CA GLY A 46 -7.26 8.29 -8.32
C GLY A 46 -8.25 7.66 -7.33
N VAL A 47 -7.89 6.58 -6.65
CA VAL A 47 -8.76 5.98 -5.62
C VAL A 47 -8.87 6.92 -4.42
N ARG A 48 -10.07 7.08 -3.86
CA ARG A 48 -10.28 7.94 -2.69
C ARG A 48 -9.55 7.38 -1.47
N ALA A 49 -9.02 8.26 -0.63
CA ALA A 49 -8.27 7.85 0.57
C ALA A 49 -9.09 6.98 1.52
N ASP A 50 -10.37 7.31 1.73
CA ASP A 50 -11.27 6.49 2.55
C ASP A 50 -11.43 5.07 2.00
N ASP A 51 -11.52 4.91 0.68
CA ASP A 51 -11.66 3.60 0.03
C ASP A 51 -10.37 2.79 0.15
N VAL A 52 -9.21 3.44 -0.03
CA VAL A 52 -7.91 2.81 0.18
C VAL A 52 -7.78 2.30 1.62
N VAL A 53 -8.05 3.16 2.61
CA VAL A 53 -7.82 2.82 4.02
C VAL A 53 -8.85 1.82 4.54
N LYS A 54 -10.15 2.11 4.40
CA LYS A 54 -11.23 1.33 5.03
C LYS A 54 -11.62 0.12 4.20
N ASN A 55 -11.81 0.31 2.91
CA ASN A 55 -12.41 -0.72 2.05
C ASN A 55 -11.39 -1.70 1.48
N TYR A 56 -10.12 -1.28 1.38
CA TYR A 56 -9.05 -2.13 0.86
C TYR A 56 -8.07 -2.57 1.95
N LEU A 57 -7.28 -1.65 2.51
CA LEU A 57 -6.17 -1.99 3.42
C LEU A 57 -6.65 -2.59 4.74
N ASP A 58 -7.66 -2.01 5.39
CA ASP A 58 -8.19 -2.56 6.63
C ASP A 58 -8.84 -3.94 6.38
N ARG A 59 -9.68 -4.03 5.35
CA ARG A 59 -10.36 -5.28 4.96
C ARG A 59 -9.39 -6.42 4.66
N ILE A 60 -8.37 -6.20 3.83
CA ILE A 60 -7.43 -7.27 3.45
C ILE A 60 -6.58 -7.72 4.64
N ASN A 61 -6.18 -6.81 5.52
CA ASN A 61 -5.39 -7.17 6.69
C ASN A 61 -6.24 -7.90 7.74
N ARG A 62 -7.52 -7.54 7.91
CA ARG A 62 -8.47 -8.36 8.70
C ARG A 62 -8.65 -9.76 8.13
N PHE A 63 -8.80 -9.87 6.82
CA PHE A 63 -8.92 -11.17 6.15
C PHE A 63 -7.69 -12.06 6.37
N ARG A 64 -6.50 -11.46 6.47
CA ARG A 64 -5.23 -12.14 6.78
C ARG A 64 -5.06 -12.49 8.27
N GLY A 65 -6.05 -12.20 9.12
CA GLY A 65 -6.00 -12.46 10.56
C GLY A 65 -5.38 -11.35 11.41
N ALA A 66 -5.00 -10.21 10.81
CA ALA A 66 -4.57 -9.04 11.57
C ALA A 66 -5.79 -8.29 12.15
N ARG A 67 -5.57 -7.44 13.15
CA ARG A 67 -6.64 -6.63 13.77
C ARG A 67 -7.17 -5.51 12.88
N GLY A 68 -6.55 -5.26 11.74
CA GLY A 68 -6.88 -4.19 10.81
C GLY A 68 -5.62 -3.59 10.18
N TRP A 69 -5.81 -2.43 9.54
CA TRP A 69 -4.71 -1.60 9.08
C TRP A 69 -4.81 -0.18 9.65
N PRO A 70 -3.71 0.41 10.16
CA PRO A 70 -2.40 -0.20 10.34
C PRO A 70 -2.40 -1.27 11.44
N GLU A 71 -1.24 -1.90 11.71
CA GLU A 71 -1.05 -2.83 12.84
C GLU A 71 -1.40 -2.09 14.15
N VAL A 72 -2.66 -2.15 14.56
CA VAL A 72 -3.09 -1.63 15.87
C VAL A 72 -2.50 -2.55 16.93
N LYS A 73 -1.66 -1.96 17.80
CA LYS A 73 -1.08 -2.62 18.97
C LYS A 73 -2.16 -3.34 19.80
#